data_AF-A0A535J3U4-F1
#
_entry.id   AF-A0A535J3U4-F1
#
_cell.length_a   1.000
_cell.length_b   1.000
_cell.length_c   1.000
_cell.angle_alpha   90.00
_cell.angle_beta   90.00
_cell.angle_gamma   90.00
#
_symmetry.space_group_name_H-M   'P 1'
#
loop_
_entity.id
_entity.type
_entity.pdbx_description
1 polymer ?
#
loop_
_entity_poly.entity_id
_entity_poly.type
_entity_poly.pdbx_seq_one_letter_code
_entity_poly.pdbx_strand_id
1 'polypeptide(L)'
;GQTQVLVANMPDLGQLPAYRACLPKAPASGPACLIPDGLVPTPQALTAAVDAYNAAIVQAAKQEGAIVVDLHLNGAQIGQHPEWVSADGFHPSAQGYVTIAKLFEDAYRRVG
;
A
#
# COMPACT_ATOMS: atom_id res chain seq x y z
N GLY A 1 12.77 22.02 19.23
CA GLY A 1 12.55 20.57 19.38
C GLY A 1 13.19 19.85 18.21
N GLN A 2 13.58 18.59 18.35
CA GLN A 2 14.00 17.77 17.20
C GLN A 2 12.78 17.45 16.33
N THR A 3 12.92 17.60 15.01
CA THR A 3 11.90 17.19 14.04
C THR A 3 11.91 15.68 13.92
N GLN A 4 10.74 15.04 14.01
CA GLN A 4 10.58 13.62 13.69
C GLN A 4 9.95 13.50 12.31
N VAL A 5 10.54 12.68 11.45
CA VAL A 5 10.03 12.38 10.10
C VAL A 5 9.53 10.93 10.09
N LEU A 6 8.28 10.75 9.69
CA LEU A 6 7.66 9.45 9.47
C LEU A 6 7.38 9.30 7.98
N VAL A 7 7.73 8.15 7.40
CA VAL A 7 7.51 7.84 5.99
C VAL A 7 6.90 6.46 5.85
N ALA A 8 5.82 6.34 5.09
CA ALA A 8 5.25 5.04 4.78
C ALA A 8 5.94 4.40 3.57
N ASN A 9 6.08 3.07 3.61
CA ASN A 9 6.35 2.28 2.41
C ASN A 9 5.04 1.96 1.66
N MET A 10 5.16 1.36 0.47
CA MET A 10 4.04 1.02 -0.39
C MET A 10 3.34 -0.27 0.07
N PRO A 11 2.00 -0.28 0.23
CA PRO A 11 1.25 -1.50 0.52
C PRO A 11 1.31 -2.52 -0.64
N ASP A 12 0.88 -3.75 -0.38
CA ASP A 12 0.74 -4.77 -1.43
C ASP A 12 -0.36 -4.40 -2.43
N LEU A 13 0.06 -3.85 -3.58
CA LEU A 13 -0.84 -3.46 -4.66
C LEU A 13 -1.46 -4.66 -5.39
N GLY A 14 -0.85 -5.84 -5.29
CA GLY A 14 -1.30 -7.06 -5.98
C GLY A 14 -2.65 -7.57 -5.45
N GLN A 15 -3.00 -7.22 -4.21
CA GLN A 15 -4.27 -7.62 -3.59
C GLN A 15 -5.42 -6.67 -3.88
N LEU A 16 -5.15 -5.47 -4.41
CA LEU A 16 -6.17 -4.45 -4.60
C LEU A 16 -7.18 -4.86 -5.69
N PRO A 17 -8.50 -4.71 -5.45
CA PRO A 17 -9.52 -5.02 -6.44
C PRO A 17 -9.30 -4.33 -7.79
N ALA A 18 -8.83 -3.08 -7.81
CA ALA A 18 -8.55 -2.34 -9.04
C ALA A 18 -7.44 -2.98 -9.88
N TYR A 19 -6.37 -3.49 -9.24
CA TYR A 19 -5.32 -4.21 -9.96
C TYR A 19 -5.81 -5.56 -10.46
N ARG A 20 -6.53 -6.31 -9.61
CA ARG A 20 -7.06 -7.64 -9.97
C ARG A 20 -8.11 -7.59 -11.07
N ALA A 21 -8.87 -6.51 -11.16
CA ALA A 21 -9.82 -6.25 -12.24
C ALA A 21 -9.14 -6.18 -13.62
N CYS A 22 -7.85 -5.84 -13.65
CA CYS A 22 -7.05 -5.71 -14.86
C CYS A 22 -6.28 -6.99 -15.23
N LEU A 23 -6.34 -8.03 -14.41
CA LEU A 23 -5.65 -9.28 -14.68
C LEU A 23 -6.45 -10.19 -15.63
N PRO A 24 -5.78 -11.08 -16.39
CA PRO A 24 -6.46 -12.15 -17.09
C PRO A 24 -7.33 -12.96 -16.12
N LYS A 25 -8.59 -13.22 -16.47
CA LYS A 25 -9.60 -13.86 -15.60
C LYS A 25 -9.96 -13.04 -14.35
N ALA A 26 -10.09 -11.73 -14.53
CA ALA A 26 -10.62 -10.84 -13.51
C ALA A 26 -11.93 -11.37 -12.87
N PRO A 27 -12.16 -11.13 -11.57
CA PRO A 27 -13.42 -11.48 -10.93
C PRO A 27 -14.62 -10.84 -11.64
N ALA A 28 -15.73 -11.57 -11.78
CA ALA A 28 -16.94 -11.06 -12.41
C ALA A 28 -17.60 -9.90 -11.63
N SER A 29 -17.32 -9.81 -10.32
CA SER A 29 -17.75 -8.73 -9.43
C SER A 29 -16.53 -7.89 -9.02
N GLY A 30 -16.60 -6.57 -9.21
CA GLY A 30 -15.52 -5.67 -8.82
C GLY A 30 -15.54 -4.35 -9.61
N PRO A 31 -14.55 -3.47 -9.37
CA PRO A 31 -14.36 -2.29 -10.20
C PRO A 31 -14.01 -2.69 -11.64
N ALA A 32 -14.31 -1.83 -12.60
CA ALA A 32 -13.82 -2.00 -13.96
C ALA A 32 -12.31 -1.75 -14.03
N CYS A 33 -11.60 -2.47 -14.89
CA CYS A 33 -10.22 -2.10 -15.21
C CYS A 33 -10.21 -0.76 -15.96
N LEU A 34 -9.45 0.20 -15.45
CA LEU A 34 -9.29 1.53 -16.06
C LEU A 34 -7.99 1.68 -16.87
N ILE A 35 -7.16 0.64 -16.90
CA ILE A 35 -5.85 0.66 -17.56
C ILE A 35 -5.99 -0.05 -18.92
N PRO A 36 -5.47 0.51 -20.02
CA PRO A 36 -5.47 -0.16 -21.31
C PRO A 36 -4.80 -1.54 -21.28
N ASP A 37 -5.31 -2.44 -22.11
CA ASP A 37 -4.78 -3.79 -22.25
C ASP A 37 -3.26 -3.78 -22.55
N GLY A 38 -2.53 -4.67 -21.87
CA GLY A 38 -1.08 -4.81 -22.04
C GLY A 38 -0.23 -3.77 -21.31
N LEU A 39 -0.81 -2.74 -20.68
CA LEU A 39 -0.07 -1.77 -19.85
C LEU A 39 -0.02 -2.14 -18.37
N VAL A 40 -0.81 -3.12 -17.95
CA VAL A 40 -0.87 -3.59 -16.58
C VAL A 40 0.33 -4.51 -16.34
N PRO A 41 1.19 -4.23 -15.33
CA PRO A 41 2.32 -5.10 -15.04
C PRO A 41 1.83 -6.49 -14.61
N THR A 42 2.59 -7.54 -14.97
CA THR A 42 2.32 -8.89 -14.45
C THR A 42 2.42 -8.89 -12.93
N PRO A 43 1.77 -9.84 -12.21
CA PRO A 43 1.87 -9.89 -10.75
C PRO A 43 3.31 -9.94 -10.25
N GLN A 44 4.17 -10.71 -10.92
CA GLN A 44 5.59 -10.81 -10.60
C GLN A 44 6.32 -9.47 -10.80
N ALA A 45 6.05 -8.77 -11.91
CA ALA A 45 6.65 -7.47 -12.18
C ALA A 45 6.18 -6.40 -11.18
N LEU A 46 4.89 -6.44 -10.79
CA LEU A 46 4.34 -5.53 -9.78
C LEU A 46 5.00 -5.77 -8.42
N THR A 47 5.04 -7.02 -7.94
CA THR A 47 5.69 -7.36 -6.67
C THR A 47 7.15 -6.94 -6.68
N ALA A 48 7.91 -7.26 -7.72
CA ALA A 48 9.31 -6.86 -7.82
C ALA A 48 9.50 -5.33 -7.80
N ALA A 49 8.62 -4.59 -8.45
CA ALA A 49 8.67 -3.12 -8.44
C ALA A 49 8.33 -2.54 -7.06
N VAL A 50 7.31 -3.07 -6.38
CA VAL A 50 6.93 -2.67 -5.02
C VAL A 50 8.05 -2.97 -4.04
N ASP A 51 8.63 -4.17 -4.10
CA ASP A 51 9.73 -4.58 -3.22
C ASP A 51 10.97 -3.70 -3.41
N ALA A 52 11.35 -3.44 -4.67
CA ALA A 52 12.47 -2.56 -4.98
C ALA A 52 12.25 -1.12 -4.48
N TYR A 53 11.03 -0.59 -4.66
CA TYR A 53 10.69 0.75 -4.19
C TYR A 53 10.67 0.83 -2.66
N ASN A 54 10.10 -0.17 -1.99
CA ASN A 54 10.08 -0.25 -0.53
C ASN A 54 11.48 -0.37 0.06
N ALA A 55 12.37 -1.14 -0.57
CA ALA A 55 13.77 -1.20 -0.18
C ALA A 55 14.47 0.16 -0.28
N ALA A 56 14.20 0.92 -1.34
CA ALA A 56 14.73 2.28 -1.51
C ALA A 56 14.19 3.25 -0.44
N ILE A 57 12.90 3.19 -0.10
CA ILE A 57 12.31 3.99 0.99
C ILE A 57 12.98 3.66 2.32
N VAL A 58 13.13 2.37 2.64
CA VAL A 58 13.78 1.93 3.89
C VAL A 58 15.22 2.41 3.96
N GLN A 59 15.96 2.32 2.84
CA GLN A 59 17.34 2.81 2.78
C GLN A 59 17.42 4.33 3.01
N ALA A 60 16.57 5.11 2.33
CA ALA A 60 16.53 6.56 2.49
C ALA A 60 16.13 6.96 3.93
N ALA A 61 15.11 6.32 4.50
CA ALA A 61 14.67 6.58 5.86
C ALA A 61 15.79 6.32 6.88
N LYS A 62 16.56 5.24 6.70
CA LYS A 62 17.72 4.94 7.53
C LYS A 62 18.81 6.01 7.43
N GLN A 63 19.09 6.52 6.24
CA GLN A 63 20.11 7.56 6.01
C GLN A 63 19.73 8.89 6.66
N GLU A 64 18.45 9.23 6.63
CA GLU A 64 17.92 10.49 7.16
C GLU A 64 17.47 10.42 8.64
N GLY A 65 17.57 9.24 9.27
CA GLY A 65 17.07 9.02 10.63
C GLY A 65 15.54 9.10 10.76
N ALA A 66 14.81 8.87 9.67
CA ALA A 66 13.36 8.83 9.65
C ALA A 66 12.82 7.47 10.11
N ILE A 67 11.57 7.46 10.57
CA ILE A 67 10.86 6.27 11.02
C ILE A 67 10.01 5.73 9.86
N VAL A 68 10.19 4.45 9.53
CA VAL A 68 9.37 3.78 8.53
C VAL A 68 8.06 3.30 9.16
N VAL A 69 6.94 3.72 8.58
CA VAL A 69 5.61 3.18 8.85
C VAL A 69 5.33 2.09 7.81
N ASP A 70 5.34 0.84 8.26
CA ASP A 70 5.23 -0.30 7.35
C ASP A 70 3.77 -0.58 6.97
N LEU A 71 3.38 -0.20 5.75
CA LEU A 71 2.11 -0.54 5.13
C LEU A 71 2.21 -1.80 4.27
N HIS A 72 3.42 -2.29 3.97
CA HIS A 72 3.67 -3.47 3.15
C HIS A 72 3.52 -4.78 3.93
N LEU A 73 4.12 -4.88 5.13
CA LEU A 73 3.94 -6.04 6.01
C LEU A 73 2.57 -6.06 6.70
N ASN A 74 1.88 -4.91 6.76
CA ASN A 74 0.44 -4.81 7.03
C ASN A 74 -0.42 -4.95 5.75
N GLY A 75 0.20 -5.08 4.57
CA GLY A 75 -0.46 -5.13 3.27
C GLY A 75 -1.22 -6.43 3.02
N ALA A 76 -0.75 -7.53 3.62
CA ALA A 76 -1.53 -8.76 3.71
C ALA A 76 -2.88 -8.54 4.40
N GLN A 77 -3.02 -7.55 5.30
CA GLN A 77 -4.27 -7.26 6.01
C GLN A 77 -5.21 -6.35 5.21
N ILE A 78 -4.72 -5.31 4.49
CA ILE A 78 -5.63 -4.44 3.71
C ILE A 78 -6.40 -5.25 2.65
N GLY A 79 -5.73 -6.19 1.98
CA GLY A 79 -6.41 -7.13 1.07
C GLY A 79 -7.38 -8.10 1.75
N GLN A 80 -7.25 -8.31 3.07
CA GLN A 80 -8.16 -9.13 3.89
C GLN A 80 -9.32 -8.32 4.50
N HIS A 81 -9.26 -6.99 4.44
CA HIS A 81 -10.26 -6.07 4.98
C HIS A 81 -10.93 -5.28 3.85
N PRO A 82 -11.90 -5.87 3.12
CA PRO A 82 -12.58 -5.18 2.04
C PRO A 82 -13.25 -3.87 2.49
N GLU A 83 -13.63 -3.75 3.77
CA GLU A 83 -14.19 -2.52 4.36
C GLU A 83 -13.19 -1.36 4.46
N TRP A 84 -11.88 -1.64 4.34
CA TRP A 84 -10.84 -0.61 4.32
C TRP A 84 -10.53 -0.08 2.92
N VAL A 85 -11.08 -0.69 1.88
CA VAL A 85 -10.89 -0.28 0.49
C VAL A 85 -12.16 0.43 0.01
N SER A 86 -11.99 1.54 -0.73
CA SER A 86 -13.11 2.28 -1.28
C SER A 86 -13.77 1.54 -2.44
N ALA A 87 -14.93 2.02 -2.90
CA ALA A 87 -15.67 1.42 -4.01
C ALA A 87 -14.89 1.39 -5.33
N ASP A 88 -13.86 2.24 -5.50
CA ASP A 88 -12.98 2.20 -6.67
C ASP A 88 -11.98 1.03 -6.65
N GLY A 89 -11.86 0.33 -5.51
CA GLY A 89 -10.97 -0.80 -5.36
C GLY A 89 -9.48 -0.45 -5.34
N PHE A 90 -9.13 0.84 -5.22
CA PHE A 90 -7.75 1.31 -5.20
C PHE A 90 -7.46 2.14 -3.96
N HIS A 91 -8.25 3.19 -3.71
CA HIS A 91 -8.02 4.07 -2.58
C HIS A 91 -8.53 3.44 -1.27
N PRO A 92 -7.94 3.81 -0.12
CA PRO A 92 -8.54 3.47 1.17
C PRO A 92 -9.93 4.11 1.32
N SER A 93 -10.84 3.42 2.02
CA SER A 93 -12.09 4.01 2.50
C SER A 93 -11.80 4.97 3.66
N ALA A 94 -12.82 5.67 4.17
CA ALA A 94 -12.68 6.47 5.39
C ALA A 94 -12.15 5.63 6.58
N GLN A 95 -12.62 4.40 6.72
CA GLN A 95 -12.13 3.47 7.73
C GLN A 95 -10.68 3.04 7.46
N GLY A 96 -10.33 2.78 6.18
CA GLY A 96 -8.95 2.47 5.79
C GLY A 96 -7.97 3.60 6.12
N TYR A 97 -8.35 4.86 5.85
CA TYR A 97 -7.56 6.02 6.25
C TYR A 97 -7.41 6.14 7.76
N VAL A 98 -8.45 5.85 8.55
CA VAL A 98 -8.35 5.80 10.02
C VAL A 98 -7.34 4.74 10.47
N THR A 99 -7.36 3.54 9.86
CA THR A 99 -6.39 2.49 10.17
C THR A 99 -4.96 2.93 9.85
N ILE A 100 -4.73 3.53 8.67
CA ILE A 100 -3.41 4.05 8.29
C ILE A 100 -2.97 5.15 9.28
N ALA A 101 -3.85 6.08 9.64
CA ALA A 101 -3.52 7.14 10.61
C ALA A 101 -3.08 6.58 11.96
N LYS A 102 -3.73 5.50 12.45
CA LYS A 102 -3.33 4.80 13.68
C LYS A 102 -1.94 4.19 13.58
N LEU A 103 -1.56 3.63 12.42
CA LEU A 103 -0.20 3.10 12.21
C LEU A 103 0.86 4.20 12.32
N PHE A 104 0.57 5.39 11.78
CA PHE A 104 1.44 6.57 11.95
C PHE A 104 1.48 7.05 13.40
N GLU A 105 0.34 7.12 14.08
CA GLU A 105 0.26 7.49 15.49
C GLU A 105 1.07 6.53 16.37
N ASP A 106 0.92 5.23 16.17
CA ASP A 106 1.65 4.19 16.90
C ASP A 106 3.16 4.30 16.66
N ALA A 107 3.58 4.53 15.41
CA ALA A 107 4.98 4.76 15.08
C ALA A 107 5.53 6.01 15.76
N TYR A 108 4.77 7.11 15.79
CA TYR A 108 5.16 8.34 16.46
C TYR A 108 5.33 8.14 17.98
N ARG A 109 4.38 7.45 18.63
CA ARG A 109 4.39 7.20 20.08
C ARG A 109 5.48 6.24 20.54
N ARG A 110 5.99 5.35 19.69
CA ARG A 110 7.05 4.38 20.06
C ARG A 110 8.43 5.03 20.23
N VAL A 111 8.63 6.22 19.69
CA VAL A 111 9.94 6.92 19.68
C VAL A 111 9.95 8.15 20.60
N GLY A 112 8.78 8.57 21.09
CA GLY A 112 8.62 9.62 22.11
C GLY A 112 8.57 9.05 23.52
#